data_AF-A0AAU7ADZ5-F1
#
_entry.id   AF-A0AAU7ADZ5-F1
#
_cell.length_a   1.000
_cell.length_b   1.000
_cell.length_c   1.000
_cell.angle_alpha   90.00
_cell.angle_beta   90.00
_cell.angle_gamma   90.00
#
_symmetry.space_group_name_H-M   'P 1'
#
loop_
_entity.id
_entity.type
_entity.pdbx_description
1 polymer ?
#
loop_
_entity_poly.entity_id
_entity_poly.type
_entity_poly.pdbx_seq_one_letter_code
_entity_poly.pdbx_strand_id
1 'polypeptide(L)'
;MKKPNEFLKEADVVSTAALLDCKLEDEKNKLRFGFFHSALEQLKLGLEEKRYFEVICICQAIMTERIGYFLQEKQGIEDKFKLLTGLEETVSNLLSYMASQGEMLDADFIKLMADICTGQKGTTWVDRRDTSLHEYLVVLDDNMAFTKKLRDEFNRRTAEIGTELAIRTIKMIEAHLGQS
;
A
#
# COMPACT_ATOMS: atom_id res chain seq x y z
N MET A 1 9.32 19.40 -12.26
CA MET A 1 8.34 18.70 -11.38
C MET A 1 7.19 18.26 -12.26
N LYS A 2 6.90 16.95 -12.29
CA LYS A 2 5.71 16.42 -12.99
C LYS A 2 4.45 16.88 -12.25
N LYS A 3 3.35 17.11 -12.97
CA LYS A 3 2.06 17.51 -12.38
C LYS A 3 1.46 16.34 -11.58
N PRO A 4 0.67 16.60 -10.53
CA PRO A 4 0.01 15.54 -9.74
C PRO A 4 -0.79 14.54 -10.60
N ASN A 5 -1.36 15.02 -11.72
CA ASN A 5 -2.16 14.22 -12.65
C ASN A 5 -1.36 13.26 -13.56
N GLU A 6 -0.04 13.14 -13.40
CA GLU A 6 0.79 12.20 -14.19
C GLU A 6 1.16 10.90 -13.45
N PHE A 7 0.82 10.76 -12.16
CA PHE A 7 1.17 9.58 -11.35
C PHE A 7 0.14 8.44 -11.43
N LEU A 8 -1.12 8.76 -11.71
CA LEU A 8 -2.15 7.82 -12.12
C LEU A 8 -2.47 8.13 -13.58
N LYS A 9 -1.93 7.35 -14.52
CA LYS A 9 -2.43 7.43 -15.88
C LYS A 9 -3.87 6.92 -15.85
N GLU A 10 -4.73 7.45 -16.71
CA GLU A 10 -6.07 6.91 -16.91
C GLU A 10 -6.02 5.38 -17.17
N ALA A 11 -4.93 4.91 -17.80
CA ALA A 11 -4.56 3.51 -18.00
C ALA A 11 -4.28 2.67 -16.72
N ASP A 12 -3.99 3.28 -15.58
CA ASP A 12 -3.87 2.60 -14.28
C ASP A 12 -5.22 2.56 -13.52
N VAL A 13 -6.17 3.40 -13.94
CA VAL A 13 -7.59 3.34 -13.58
C VAL A 13 -8.37 2.43 -14.57
N VAL A 14 -7.74 2.00 -15.67
CA VAL A 14 -8.35 1.11 -16.67
C VAL A 14 -8.67 -0.23 -16.02
N SER A 15 -9.97 -0.36 -15.73
CA SER A 15 -10.69 -1.50 -15.18
C SER A 15 -10.08 -2.06 -13.89
N THR A 16 -10.60 -1.62 -12.74
CA THR A 16 -10.41 -2.30 -11.45
C THR A 16 -10.61 -3.82 -11.55
N ALA A 17 -11.46 -4.29 -12.46
CA ALA A 17 -11.68 -5.72 -12.71
C ALA A 17 -10.49 -6.37 -13.42
N ALA A 18 -9.84 -5.68 -14.36
CA ALA A 18 -8.60 -6.14 -14.99
C ALA A 18 -7.41 -6.08 -14.02
N LEU A 19 -7.40 -5.09 -13.12
CA LEU A 19 -6.35 -4.94 -12.12
C LEU A 19 -6.39 -6.06 -11.07
N LEU A 20 -7.57 -6.58 -10.74
CA LEU A 20 -7.78 -7.61 -9.73
C LEU A 20 -7.99 -9.03 -10.30
N ASP A 21 -7.88 -9.21 -11.62
CA ASP A 21 -8.21 -10.44 -12.36
C ASP A 21 -9.52 -11.12 -11.86
N CYS A 22 -10.53 -10.30 -11.54
CA CYS A 22 -11.72 -10.77 -10.85
C CYS A 22 -12.75 -11.34 -11.84
N LYS A 23 -13.06 -12.64 -11.71
CA LYS A 23 -14.27 -13.22 -12.30
C LYS A 23 -15.50 -12.73 -11.53
N LEU A 24 -16.22 -11.76 -12.09
CA LEU A 24 -17.38 -11.09 -11.49
C LEU A 24 -18.64 -11.97 -11.39
N GLU A 25 -18.51 -13.28 -11.53
CA GLU A 25 -19.62 -14.24 -11.42
C GLU A 25 -19.92 -14.59 -9.95
N ASP A 26 -18.91 -14.48 -9.07
CA ASP A 26 -19.00 -14.74 -7.63
C ASP A 26 -19.27 -13.45 -6.82
N GLU A 27 -20.18 -13.52 -5.84
CA GLU A 27 -20.60 -12.38 -5.01
C GLU A 27 -19.45 -11.81 -4.16
N LYS A 28 -18.54 -12.64 -3.67
CA LYS A 28 -17.37 -12.18 -2.92
C LYS A 28 -16.43 -11.39 -3.83
N ASN A 29 -16.19 -11.86 -5.05
CA ASN A 29 -15.41 -11.12 -6.05
C ASN A 29 -16.10 -9.83 -6.51
N LYS A 30 -17.43 -9.80 -6.65
CA LYS A 30 -18.17 -8.55 -6.93
C LYS A 30 -17.99 -7.52 -5.82
N LEU A 31 -18.08 -7.95 -4.57
CA LEU A 31 -17.92 -7.06 -3.41
C LEU A 31 -16.48 -6.54 -3.30
N ARG A 32 -15.48 -7.41 -3.49
CA ARG A 32 -14.06 -7.03 -3.54
C ARG A 32 -13.82 -5.99 -4.64
N PHE A 33 -14.33 -6.24 -5.86
CA PHE A 33 -14.25 -5.27 -6.95
C PHE A 33 -14.84 -3.93 -6.54
N GLY A 34 -16.04 -3.89 -5.93
CA GLY A 34 -16.68 -2.67 -5.48
C GLY A 34 -15.85 -1.87 -4.48
N PHE A 35 -15.24 -2.55 -3.49
CA PHE A 35 -14.37 -1.88 -2.50
C PHE A 35 -13.11 -1.30 -3.12
N PHE A 36 -12.41 -2.07 -3.94
CA PHE A 36 -11.20 -1.60 -4.61
C PHE A 36 -11.51 -0.48 -5.62
N HIS A 37 -12.62 -0.57 -6.34
CA HIS A 37 -13.01 0.46 -7.30
C HIS A 37 -13.22 1.79 -6.59
N SER A 38 -14.04 1.78 -5.54
CA SER A 38 -14.27 2.95 -4.68
C SER A 38 -12.98 3.48 -4.07
N ALA A 39 -12.11 2.60 -3.56
CA ALA A 39 -10.82 3.00 -3.01
C ALA A 39 -9.95 3.74 -4.04
N LEU A 40 -9.85 3.23 -5.27
CA LEU A 40 -9.07 3.86 -6.34
C LEU A 40 -9.67 5.21 -6.78
N GLU A 41 -11.00 5.34 -6.83
CA GLU A 41 -11.67 6.63 -7.07
C GLU A 41 -11.34 7.64 -5.97
N GLN A 42 -11.36 7.22 -4.70
CA GLN A 42 -11.01 8.08 -3.57
C GLN A 42 -9.53 8.47 -3.56
N LEU A 43 -8.62 7.59 -3.99
CA LEU A 43 -7.21 7.97 -4.15
C LEU A 43 -7.05 9.09 -5.18
N LYS A 44 -7.70 8.96 -6.35
CA LYS A 44 -7.66 10.00 -7.39
C LYS A 44 -8.21 11.32 -6.89
N LEU A 45 -9.43 11.31 -6.34
CA LEU A 45 -10.08 12.51 -5.83
C LEU A 45 -9.27 13.14 -4.69
N GLY A 46 -8.76 12.33 -3.77
CA GLY A 46 -7.96 12.79 -2.63
C GLY A 46 -6.65 13.46 -3.05
N LEU A 47 -6.00 12.98 -4.13
CA LEU A 47 -4.82 13.64 -4.68
C LEU A 47 -5.16 14.99 -5.33
N GLU A 48 -6.28 15.07 -6.07
CA GLU A 48 -6.77 16.29 -6.72
C GLU A 48 -7.18 17.36 -5.69
N GLU A 49 -7.91 16.96 -4.65
CA GLU A 49 -8.42 17.81 -3.58
C GLU A 49 -7.41 18.04 -2.44
N LYS A 50 -6.19 17.47 -2.54
CA LYS A 50 -5.13 17.57 -1.54
C LYS A 50 -5.50 16.97 -0.17
N ARG A 51 -6.37 15.97 -0.14
CA ARG A 51 -6.72 15.17 1.06
C ARG A 51 -5.66 14.11 1.34
N TYR A 52 -4.40 14.52 1.42
CA TYR A 52 -3.26 13.58 1.42
C TYR A 52 -3.31 12.57 2.55
N PHE A 53 -3.73 12.95 3.76
CA PHE A 53 -3.82 12.00 4.87
C PHE A 53 -4.78 10.84 4.57
N GLU A 54 -5.91 11.12 3.95
CA GLU A 54 -6.88 10.09 3.56
C GLU A 54 -6.34 9.17 2.46
N VAL A 55 -5.66 9.75 1.46
CA VAL A 55 -4.97 8.99 0.41
C VAL A 55 -3.99 8.00 1.05
N ILE A 56 -3.20 8.45 2.03
CA ILE A 56 -2.23 7.59 2.74
C ILE A 56 -2.95 6.42 3.43
N CYS A 57 -4.03 6.68 4.17
CA CYS A 57 -4.81 5.65 4.85
C CYS A 57 -5.37 4.61 3.87
N ILE A 58 -5.94 5.04 2.74
CA ILE A 58 -6.46 4.13 1.71
C ILE A 58 -5.33 3.30 1.09
N CYS A 59 -4.18 3.91 0.78
CA CYS A 59 -3.01 3.18 0.29
C CYS A 59 -2.56 2.10 1.29
N GLN A 60 -2.55 2.40 2.60
CA GLN A 60 -2.24 1.40 3.61
C GLN A 60 -3.24 0.24 3.58
N ALA A 61 -4.53 0.54 3.55
CA ALA A 61 -5.58 -0.48 3.53
C ALA A 61 -5.45 -1.42 2.33
N ILE A 62 -5.21 -0.87 1.13
CA ILE A 62 -5.00 -1.64 -0.11
C ILE A 62 -3.79 -2.58 0.05
N MET A 63 -2.64 -2.05 0.45
CA MET A 63 -1.42 -2.86 0.55
C MET A 63 -1.56 -3.94 1.62
N THR A 64 -2.13 -3.60 2.79
CA THR A 64 -2.33 -4.54 3.90
C THR A 64 -3.26 -5.68 3.47
N GLU A 65 -4.38 -5.37 2.83
CA GLU A 65 -5.33 -6.39 2.38
C GLU A 65 -4.68 -7.31 1.36
N ARG A 66 -4.02 -6.77 0.34
CA ARG A 66 -3.42 -7.61 -0.71
C ARG A 66 -2.31 -8.50 -0.19
N ILE A 67 -1.39 -7.96 0.60
CA ILE A 67 -0.25 -8.73 1.15
C ILE A 67 -0.74 -9.75 2.17
N GLY A 68 -1.73 -9.36 2.99
CA GLY A 68 -2.36 -10.26 3.95
C GLY A 68 -3.10 -11.41 3.27
N TYR A 69 -3.80 -11.13 2.16
CA TYR A 69 -4.44 -12.14 1.34
C TYR A 69 -3.41 -13.12 0.75
N PHE A 70 -2.34 -12.60 0.13
CA PHE A 70 -1.27 -13.44 -0.41
C PHE A 70 -0.62 -14.35 0.65
N LEU A 71 -0.40 -13.82 1.85
CA LEU A 71 0.08 -14.63 2.98
C LEU A 71 -0.90 -15.74 3.36
N GLN A 72 -2.21 -15.45 3.44
CA GLN A 72 -3.22 -16.45 3.78
C GLN A 72 -3.32 -17.55 2.73
N GLU A 73 -3.25 -17.21 1.45
CA GLU A 73 -3.20 -18.16 0.34
C GLU A 73 -1.98 -19.08 0.50
N LYS A 74 -0.80 -18.52 0.75
CA LYS A 74 0.42 -19.29 1.00
C LYS A 74 0.32 -20.20 2.23
N GLN A 75 -0.41 -19.78 3.25
CA GLN A 75 -0.64 -20.58 4.46
C GLN A 75 -1.74 -21.64 4.31
N GLY A 76 -2.49 -21.67 3.19
CA GLY A 76 -3.67 -22.51 3.04
C GLY A 76 -4.81 -22.16 4.01
N ILE A 77 -4.88 -20.90 4.46
CA ILE A 77 -5.92 -20.39 5.35
C ILE A 77 -6.97 -19.67 4.51
N GLU A 78 -7.74 -20.45 3.75
CA GLU A 78 -8.85 -19.91 2.96
C GLU A 78 -9.97 -19.39 3.89
N ASP A 79 -10.57 -18.25 3.52
CA ASP A 79 -11.78 -17.69 4.12
C ASP A 79 -11.76 -17.46 5.64
N LYS A 80 -10.58 -17.23 6.23
CA LYS A 80 -10.47 -16.78 7.63
C LYS A 80 -9.67 -15.49 7.70
N PHE A 81 -10.36 -14.39 7.99
CA PHE A 81 -9.72 -13.09 8.23
C PHE A 81 -8.92 -13.15 9.54
N LYS A 82 -7.66 -13.58 9.46
CA LYS A 82 -6.75 -13.68 10.62
C LYS A 82 -5.76 -12.52 10.74
N LEU A 83 -5.63 -11.67 9.73
CA LEU A 83 -4.66 -10.58 9.70
C LEU A 83 -5.37 -9.23 9.87
N LEU A 84 -5.56 -8.82 11.11
CA LEU A 84 -5.86 -7.44 11.53
C LEU A 84 -4.57 -6.76 12.02
N THR A 85 -3.48 -6.93 11.29
CA THR A 85 -2.16 -6.40 11.62
C THR A 85 -1.87 -5.13 10.83
N GLY A 86 -1.00 -4.26 11.35
CA GLY A 86 -0.51 -3.12 10.59
C GLY A 86 0.22 -3.55 9.32
N LEU A 87 0.44 -2.64 8.36
CA LEU A 87 1.09 -3.03 7.09
C LEU A 87 2.49 -3.61 7.33
N GLU A 88 3.31 -2.98 8.16
CA GLU A 88 4.67 -3.45 8.43
C GLU A 88 4.69 -4.85 9.04
N GLU A 89 3.81 -5.10 10.00
CA GLU A 89 3.66 -6.41 10.62
C GLU A 89 3.18 -7.45 9.59
N THR A 90 2.27 -7.07 8.70
CA THR A 90 1.79 -7.94 7.61
C THR A 90 2.93 -8.32 6.65
N VAL A 91 3.79 -7.36 6.28
CA VAL A 91 4.99 -7.62 5.47
C VAL A 91 5.97 -8.52 6.22
N SER A 92 6.25 -8.21 7.49
CA SER A 92 7.14 -9.01 8.34
C SER A 92 6.66 -10.46 8.47
N ASN A 93 5.36 -10.66 8.65
CA ASN A 93 4.75 -11.98 8.74
C ASN A 93 4.89 -12.76 7.42
N LEU A 94 4.68 -12.11 6.27
CA LEU A 94 4.90 -12.74 4.97
C LEU A 94 6.35 -13.16 4.79
N LEU A 95 7.30 -12.26 5.01
CA LEU A 95 8.73 -12.55 4.85
C LEU A 95 9.19 -13.67 5.78
N SER A 96 8.75 -13.63 7.04
CA SER A 96 9.05 -14.67 8.03
C SER A 96 8.46 -16.02 7.65
N TYR A 97 7.22 -16.03 7.14
CA TYR A 97 6.58 -17.26 6.66
C TYR A 97 7.33 -17.87 5.48
N MET A 98 7.62 -17.08 4.44
CA MET A 98 8.37 -17.55 3.26
C MET A 98 9.72 -18.15 3.65
N ALA A 99 10.46 -17.46 4.52
CA ALA A 99 11.73 -17.94 5.05
C ALA A 99 11.59 -19.27 5.82
N SER A 100 10.53 -19.43 6.62
CA SER A 100 10.25 -20.68 7.35
C SER A 100 9.96 -21.88 6.44
N GLN A 101 9.43 -21.63 5.24
CA GLN A 101 9.17 -22.65 4.23
C GLN A 101 10.39 -22.92 3.33
N GLY A 102 11.48 -22.16 3.48
CA GLY A 102 12.63 -22.21 2.57
C GLY A 102 12.32 -21.65 1.19
N GLU A 103 11.22 -20.90 1.03
CA GLU A 103 10.84 -20.23 -0.21
C GLU A 103 11.43 -18.83 -0.24
N MET A 104 11.91 -18.41 -1.42
CA MET A 104 12.31 -17.03 -1.66
C MET A 104 11.35 -16.36 -2.62
N LEU A 105 10.85 -15.19 -2.22
CA LEU A 105 10.20 -14.28 -3.14
C LEU A 105 11.23 -13.77 -4.16
N ASP A 106 10.78 -13.43 -5.36
CA ASP A 106 11.64 -12.85 -6.37
C ASP A 106 12.21 -11.49 -5.93
N ALA A 107 13.26 -11.04 -6.62
CA ALA A 107 13.97 -9.81 -6.28
C ALA A 107 13.10 -8.55 -6.38
N ASP A 108 12.14 -8.52 -7.30
CA ASP A 108 11.25 -7.36 -7.49
C ASP A 108 10.21 -7.28 -6.36
N PHE A 109 9.75 -8.42 -5.87
CA PHE A 109 8.85 -8.53 -4.73
C PHE A 109 9.55 -8.15 -3.43
N ILE A 110 10.79 -8.64 -3.21
CA ILE A 110 11.61 -8.23 -2.07
C ILE A 110 11.85 -6.71 -2.11
N LYS A 111 12.14 -6.16 -3.29
CA LYS A 111 12.33 -4.72 -3.46
C LYS A 111 11.04 -3.94 -3.15
N LEU A 112 9.88 -4.41 -3.62
CA LEU A 112 8.61 -3.79 -3.30
C LEU A 112 8.34 -3.80 -1.79
N MET A 113 8.57 -4.92 -1.10
CA MET A 113 8.40 -5.00 0.35
C MET A 113 9.36 -4.06 1.08
N ALA A 114 10.60 -3.95 0.60
CA ALA A 114 11.55 -2.97 1.12
C ALA A 114 11.06 -1.53 0.89
N ASP A 115 10.55 -1.18 -0.30
CA ASP A 115 9.99 0.14 -0.62
C ASP A 115 8.74 0.47 0.23
N ILE A 116 7.94 -0.55 0.58
CA ILE A 116 6.76 -0.39 1.45
C ILE A 116 7.18 -0.16 2.90
N CYS A 117 8.15 -0.93 3.37
CA CYS A 117 8.69 -0.90 4.73
C CYS A 117 9.89 0.02 4.88
N THR A 118 10.16 0.92 3.93
CA THR A 118 11.11 2.01 4.14
C THR A 118 10.54 3.02 5.13
N GLY A 119 10.47 2.60 6.39
CA GLY A 119 10.44 3.40 7.61
C GLY A 119 11.84 3.45 8.23
N GLN A 120 12.00 4.31 9.24
CA GLN A 120 13.26 4.72 9.87
C GLN A 120 14.37 3.64 9.95
N LYS A 121 15.54 3.90 9.33
CA LYS A 121 16.79 3.17 9.62
C LYS A 121 17.66 4.00 10.57
N GLY A 122 17.54 3.75 11.87
CA GLY A 122 18.36 4.41 12.91
C GLY A 122 17.97 5.87 13.18
N THR A 123 18.93 6.74 13.47
CA THR A 123 18.68 8.14 13.90
C THR A 123 18.46 9.14 12.76
N THR A 124 18.35 8.67 11.52
CA THR A 124 18.17 9.56 10.36
C THR A 124 16.68 9.64 10.03
N TRP A 125 16.11 10.84 10.04
CA TRP A 125 14.74 11.09 9.59
C TRP A 125 14.62 10.73 8.11
N VAL A 126 13.94 9.63 7.81
CA VAL A 126 13.71 9.22 6.42
C VAL A 126 12.29 9.58 6.03
N ASP A 127 12.25 10.43 5.02
CA ASP A 127 11.10 10.86 4.27
C ASP A 127 10.19 9.66 3.90
N ARG A 128 8.93 9.64 4.40
CA ARG A 128 7.69 9.41 3.60
C ARG A 128 6.68 8.28 3.96
N ARG A 129 6.53 7.75 5.19
CA ARG A 129 5.24 7.05 5.49
C ARG A 129 4.80 7.09 6.94
N ASP A 130 5.55 6.44 7.82
CA ASP A 130 5.20 6.35 9.24
C ASP A 130 5.24 7.70 9.92
N THR A 131 6.17 8.58 9.53
CA THR A 131 6.18 9.97 9.95
C THR A 131 4.86 10.71 9.65
N SER A 132 4.30 10.50 8.46
CA SER A 132 3.06 11.17 8.03
C SER A 132 1.84 10.67 8.82
N LEU A 133 1.86 9.44 9.31
CA LEU A 133 0.73 8.80 10.01
C LEU A 133 0.86 8.90 11.53
N HIS A 134 2.05 8.63 12.05
CA HIS A 134 2.32 8.48 13.48
C HIS A 134 2.97 9.73 14.09
N GLU A 135 3.73 10.50 13.30
CA GLU A 135 4.54 11.61 13.83
C GLU A 135 3.99 12.99 13.47
N TYR A 136 2.88 13.09 12.72
CA TYR A 136 2.33 14.37 12.26
C TYR A 136 2.06 15.37 13.40
N LEU A 137 1.62 14.87 14.57
CA LEU A 137 1.36 15.67 15.76
C LEU A 137 2.53 15.66 16.77
N VAL A 138 3.58 14.88 16.51
CA VAL A 138 4.70 14.71 17.43
C VAL A 138 5.59 15.93 17.39
N VAL A 139 5.83 16.51 18.57
CA VAL A 139 6.71 17.66 18.80
C VAL A 139 7.78 17.25 19.81
N LEU A 140 9.02 17.24 19.35
CA LEU A 140 10.22 16.85 20.08
C LEU A 140 11.33 17.87 19.77
N ASP A 141 12.33 18.00 20.65
CA ASP A 141 13.43 18.98 20.48
C ASP A 141 14.16 18.82 19.14
N ASP A 142 14.28 17.59 18.65
CA ASP A 142 14.93 17.24 17.38
C ASP A 142 14.09 17.55 16.13
N ASN A 143 12.80 17.88 16.30
CA ASN A 143 11.85 18.00 15.21
C ASN A 143 11.12 19.37 15.16
N MET A 144 11.52 20.31 16.03
CA MET A 144 10.97 21.67 16.12
C MET A 144 11.02 22.46 14.80
N ALA A 145 11.95 22.13 13.90
CA ALA A 145 12.07 22.77 12.60
C ALA A 145 10.97 22.35 11.59
N PHE A 146 10.28 21.23 11.83
CA PHE A 146 9.25 20.71 10.91
C PHE A 146 7.90 21.42 11.12
N THR A 147 7.78 22.60 10.53
CA THR A 147 6.54 23.39 10.50
C THR A 147 5.38 22.63 9.85
N LYS A 148 4.14 23.09 10.07
CA LYS A 148 2.94 22.58 9.38
C LYS A 148 3.15 22.48 7.86
N LYS A 149 3.70 23.51 7.22
CA LYS A 149 3.93 23.53 5.77
C LYS A 149 4.87 22.41 5.32
N LEU A 150 5.93 22.12 6.08
CA LEU A 150 6.84 21.02 5.79
C LEU A 150 6.15 19.66 5.98
N ARG A 151 5.34 19.52 7.03
CA ARG A 151 4.55 18.31 7.30
C ARG A 151 3.50 18.04 6.21
N ASP A 152 2.81 19.07 5.75
CA ASP A 152 1.87 18.96 4.61
C ASP A 152 2.60 18.51 3.33
N GLU A 153 3.80 19.03 3.08
CA GLU A 153 4.62 18.64 1.92
C GLU A 153 5.19 17.21 2.05
N PHE A 154 5.48 16.74 3.27
CA PHE A 154 5.74 15.34 3.53
C PHE A 154 4.52 14.49 3.18
N ASN A 155 3.34 14.84 3.69
CA ASN A 155 2.11 14.09 3.42
C ASN A 155 1.78 14.03 1.93
N ARG A 156 1.98 15.11 1.18
CA ARG A 156 1.83 15.10 -0.29
C ARG A 156 2.71 14.03 -0.94
N ARG A 157 4.00 14.03 -0.64
CA ARG A 157 4.97 13.09 -1.23
C ARG A 157 4.70 11.65 -0.78
N THR A 158 4.32 11.45 0.48
CA THR A 158 3.88 10.16 1.03
C THR A 158 2.64 9.63 0.29
N ALA A 159 1.64 10.49 0.04
CA ALA A 159 0.43 10.11 -0.67
C ALA A 159 0.71 9.72 -2.14
N GLU A 160 1.55 10.49 -2.83
CA GLU A 160 1.96 10.21 -4.22
C GLU A 160 2.68 8.86 -4.33
N ILE A 161 3.67 8.60 -3.47
CA ILE A 161 4.41 7.34 -3.48
C ILE A 161 3.54 6.17 -3.00
N GLY A 162 2.75 6.38 -1.95
CA GLY A 162 1.84 5.36 -1.42
C GLY A 162 0.85 4.88 -2.50
N THR A 163 0.40 5.79 -3.37
CA THR A 163 -0.47 5.45 -4.49
C THR A 163 0.25 4.57 -5.51
N GLU A 164 1.48 4.92 -5.90
CA GLU A 164 2.29 4.09 -6.79
C GLU A 164 2.54 2.69 -6.20
N LEU A 165 2.92 2.62 -4.92
CA LEU A 165 3.17 1.36 -4.23
C LEU A 165 1.91 0.51 -4.14
N ALA A 166 0.76 1.10 -3.79
CA ALA A 166 -0.51 0.39 -3.73
C ALA A 166 -0.88 -0.27 -5.07
N ILE A 167 -0.73 0.46 -6.19
CA ILE A 167 -0.98 -0.10 -7.53
C ILE A 167 0.02 -1.21 -7.87
N ARG A 168 1.31 -1.02 -7.57
CA ARG A 168 2.35 -2.05 -7.78
C ARG A 168 2.07 -3.31 -6.96
N THR A 169 1.62 -3.17 -5.72
CA THR A 169 1.25 -4.28 -4.84
C THR A 169 0.10 -5.10 -5.42
N ILE A 170 -0.96 -4.45 -5.91
CA ILE A 170 -2.07 -5.18 -6.55
C ILE A 170 -1.55 -5.97 -7.76
N LYS A 171 -0.90 -5.28 -8.71
CA LYS A 171 -0.40 -5.90 -9.96
C LYS A 171 0.52 -7.09 -9.70
N MET A 172 1.44 -6.95 -8.74
CA MET A 172 2.44 -7.99 -8.43
C MET A 172 1.81 -9.21 -7.78
N ILE A 173 0.81 -9.02 -6.92
CA ILE A 173 0.14 -10.13 -6.24
C ILE A 173 -0.80 -10.85 -7.20
N GLU A 174 -1.59 -10.15 -8.01
CA GLU A 174 -2.43 -10.86 -9.00
C GLU A 174 -1.60 -11.62 -10.02
N ALA A 175 -0.45 -11.09 -10.44
CA ALA A 175 0.47 -11.82 -11.32
C ALA A 175 0.99 -13.12 -10.69
N HIS A 176 1.18 -13.17 -9.37
CA HIS A 176 1.57 -14.38 -8.66
C HIS A 176 0.41 -15.36 -8.49
N LEU A 177 -0.79 -14.85 -8.15
CA LEU A 177 -1.96 -15.70 -7.96
C LEU A 177 -2.40 -16.35 -9.28
N GLY A 178 -2.38 -15.62 -10.40
CA GLY A 178 -2.74 -16.16 -11.72
C GLY A 178 -1.74 -17.16 -12.32
N GLN A 179 -0.59 -17.39 -11.68
CA GLN A 179 0.38 -18.44 -12.05
C GLN A 179 0.16 -19.76 -11.29
N SER A 180 -0.75 -19.77 -10.31
CA SER A 180 -1.09 -20.91 -9.45
C SER A 180 -2.21 -21.76 -10.05
#